data_AF-A0A7V6D0N4-F1
#
_entry.id   AF-A0A7V6D0N4-F1
#
_cell.length_a   1.000
_cell.length_b   1.000
_cell.length_c   1.000
_cell.angle_alpha   90.00
_cell.angle_beta   90.00
_cell.angle_gamma   90.00
#
_symmetry.space_group_name_H-M   'P 1'
#
loop_
_entity.id
_entity.type
_entity.pdbx_description
1 polymer ?
#
loop_
_entity_poly.entity_id
_entity_poly.type
_entity_poly.pdbx_seq_one_letter_code
_entity_poly.pdbx_strand_id
1 'polypeptide(L)'
;MLGQRSRTGALTWIMSYTWSKMMEKALRQDFTFEWMPLINQVTAEDRTHNFAYALVWDIPVGRGRRYFSDLRGWPQGLFGGWTFNATLIYQSGVPLAAWTGWEFLCGDPRVKNRTENNWFNRDRNCYRQLQPFELVQLPARFHQLRSHTAPQLDLMLSKRFRISERYEIEFRGEAFNATNTPLRGDPNSTNPSDPQFGVLPVAQLNFPRNIQLGLRIRY
;
A
#
# COMPACT_ATOMS: atom_id res chain seq x y z
N MET A 1 2.07 29.69 14.18
CA MET A 1 1.41 28.73 15.10
C MET A 1 -0.06 29.14 15.28
N LEU A 2 -0.96 28.71 14.39
CA LEU A 2 -2.39 29.08 14.46
C LEU A 2 -3.20 28.23 15.48
N GLY A 3 -2.67 27.09 15.94
CA GLY A 3 -3.43 26.11 16.74
C GLY A 3 -3.57 26.40 18.24
N GLN A 4 -2.76 27.31 18.84
CA GLN A 4 -2.78 27.52 20.30
C GLN A 4 -4.01 28.27 20.82
N ARG A 5 -4.71 29.05 19.97
CA ARG A 5 -5.92 29.80 20.35
C ARG A 5 -7.23 29.20 19.86
N SER A 6 -7.17 28.16 19.02
CA SER A 6 -8.37 27.52 18.46
C SER A 6 -9.05 26.63 19.50
N ARG A 7 -10.33 26.90 19.81
CA ARG A 7 -11.15 26.04 20.67
C ARG A 7 -11.36 24.65 20.06
N THR A 8 -11.44 24.56 18.73
CA THR A 8 -11.67 23.31 17.98
C THR A 8 -10.39 22.56 17.63
N GLY A 9 -9.21 23.09 18.01
CA GLY A 9 -7.92 22.56 17.55
C GLY A 9 -7.63 22.96 16.11
N ALA A 10 -6.41 22.71 15.65
CA ALA A 10 -6.06 22.80 14.24
C ALA A 10 -6.22 21.40 13.62
N LEU A 11 -6.98 21.33 12.53
CA LEU A 11 -7.11 20.14 11.70
C LEU A 11 -6.52 20.48 10.34
N THR A 12 -5.45 19.81 9.97
CA THR A 12 -4.81 19.93 8.65
C THR A 12 -4.87 18.57 7.99
N TRP A 13 -5.34 18.51 6.75
CA TRP A 13 -5.34 17.28 5.97
C TRP A 13 -4.96 17.57 4.53
N ILE A 14 -4.33 16.59 3.89
CA ILE A 14 -3.94 16.64 2.49
C ILE A 14 -4.37 15.30 1.88
N MET A 15 -4.96 15.37 0.69
CA MET A 15 -5.36 14.19 -0.08
C MET A 15 -4.89 14.37 -1.51
N SER A 16 -4.35 13.31 -2.09
CA SER A 16 -4.03 13.23 -3.51
C SER A 16 -4.52 11.89 -4.05
N TYR A 17 -5.12 11.94 -5.24
CA TYR A 17 -5.58 10.76 -5.94
C TYR A 17 -5.25 10.92 -7.43
N THR A 18 -4.58 9.91 -7.98
CA THR A 18 -4.25 9.84 -9.41
C THR A 18 -4.90 8.58 -9.98
N TRP A 19 -5.66 8.78 -11.05
CA TRP A 19 -6.14 7.71 -11.91
C TRP A 19 -5.40 7.81 -13.25
N SER A 20 -4.65 6.77 -13.61
CA SER A 20 -3.84 6.79 -14.82
C SER A 20 -3.80 5.41 -15.48
N LYS A 21 -3.39 5.36 -16.75
CA LYS A 21 -3.10 4.10 -17.42
C LYS A 21 -1.91 4.28 -18.34
N MET A 22 -0.81 3.63 -18.03
CA MET A 22 0.43 3.63 -18.80
C MET A 22 0.39 2.48 -19.80
N MET A 23 0.58 2.82 -21.07
CA MET A 23 0.55 1.90 -22.20
C MET A 23 1.87 1.95 -22.94
N GLU A 24 2.34 0.81 -23.43
CA GLU A 24 3.52 0.67 -24.26
C GLU A 24 3.22 -0.13 -25.52
N LYS A 25 4.08 0.06 -26.52
CA LYS A 25 4.19 -0.82 -27.67
C LYS A 25 5.37 -1.75 -27.43
N ALA A 26 5.11 -3.05 -27.34
CA ALA A 26 6.12 -4.06 -27.07
C ALA A 26 6.20 -5.10 -28.17
N LEU A 27 7.36 -5.73 -28.32
CA LEU A 27 7.53 -6.91 -29.15
C LEU A 27 6.84 -8.10 -28.48
N ARG A 28 6.31 -9.03 -29.27
CA ARG A 28 5.71 -10.28 -28.75
C ARG A 28 6.75 -11.27 -28.20
N GLN A 29 7.98 -11.15 -28.68
CA GLN A 29 9.13 -12.03 -28.45
C GLN A 29 10.41 -11.18 -28.45
N ASP A 30 11.58 -11.82 -28.31
CA ASP A 30 12.90 -11.18 -28.45
C ASP A 30 13.08 -10.46 -29.80
N PHE A 31 14.19 -9.72 -29.93
CA PHE A 31 14.55 -8.92 -31.11
C PHE A 31 14.57 -9.70 -32.44
N THR A 32 14.58 -11.04 -32.40
CA THR A 32 14.46 -11.92 -33.57
C THR A 32 13.14 -11.76 -34.34
N PHE A 33 12.12 -11.14 -33.74
CA PHE A 33 10.79 -10.94 -34.35
C PHE A 33 10.43 -9.46 -34.56
N GLU A 34 11.42 -8.57 -34.68
CA GLU A 34 11.21 -7.13 -34.95
C GLU A 34 10.43 -6.83 -36.24
N TRP A 35 10.42 -7.76 -37.20
CA TRP A 35 9.62 -7.65 -38.43
C TRP A 35 8.11 -7.73 -38.18
N MET A 36 7.68 -8.20 -37.00
CA MET A 36 6.28 -8.26 -36.61
C MET A 36 5.80 -6.93 -36.03
N PRO A 37 4.51 -6.58 -36.21
CA PRO A 37 3.96 -5.37 -35.62
C PRO A 37 3.96 -5.47 -34.09
N LEU A 38 4.38 -4.38 -33.45
CA LEU A 38 4.33 -4.21 -31.99
C LEU A 38 2.89 -4.37 -31.48
N ILE A 39 2.75 -4.98 -30.31
CA ILE A 39 1.49 -5.09 -29.59
C ILE A 39 1.33 -3.97 -28.57
N ASN A 40 0.12 -3.45 -28.44
CA ASN A 40 -0.21 -2.52 -27.36
C ASN A 40 -0.47 -3.32 -26.09
N GLN A 41 0.26 -3.01 -25.02
CA GLN A 41 0.06 -3.60 -23.71
C GLN A 41 0.25 -2.56 -22.59
N VAL A 42 -0.09 -2.92 -21.36
CA VAL A 42 0.22 -2.09 -20.19
C VAL A 42 1.70 -2.22 -19.83
N THR A 43 2.30 -1.12 -19.37
CA THR A 43 3.71 -1.11 -18.95
C THR A 43 3.90 -1.90 -17.65
N ALA A 44 5.14 -2.27 -17.33
CA ALA A 44 5.45 -2.97 -16.08
C ALA A 44 5.27 -2.08 -14.84
N GLU A 45 5.19 -0.77 -15.03
CA GLU A 45 5.09 0.24 -13.97
C GLU A 45 3.67 0.80 -13.84
N ASP A 46 2.71 0.32 -14.65
CA ASP A 46 1.36 0.85 -14.68
C ASP A 46 0.63 0.69 -13.34
N ARG A 47 0.37 1.81 -12.67
CA ARG A 47 -0.46 1.86 -11.46
C ARG A 47 -1.72 2.64 -11.75
N THR A 48 -2.83 1.93 -11.92
CA THR A 48 -4.12 2.55 -12.20
C THR A 48 -4.59 3.52 -11.15
N HIS A 49 -4.43 3.18 -9.87
CA HIS A 49 -4.86 4.00 -8.75
C HIS A 49 -3.68 4.29 -7.85
N ASN A 50 -3.43 5.57 -7.57
CA ASN A 50 -2.49 6.00 -6.55
C ASN A 50 -3.19 7.00 -5.63
N PHE A 51 -3.27 6.67 -4.35
CA PHE A 51 -3.95 7.43 -3.33
C PHE A 51 -3.00 7.68 -2.16
N ALA A 52 -2.88 8.94 -1.75
CA ALA A 52 -2.17 9.31 -0.55
C ALA A 52 -2.98 10.32 0.27
N TYR A 53 -3.07 10.07 1.57
CA TYR A 53 -3.79 10.89 2.53
C TYR A 53 -2.92 11.12 3.76
N ALA A 54 -2.86 12.36 4.22
CA ALA A 54 -2.17 12.76 5.43
C ALA A 54 -3.09 13.63 6.28
N LEU A 55 -3.12 13.37 7.57
CA LEU A 55 -3.96 14.04 8.55
C LEU A 55 -3.12 14.42 9.76
N VAL A 56 -3.23 15.67 10.19
CA VAL A 56 -2.69 16.18 11.45
C VAL A 56 -3.82 16.86 12.20
N TRP A 57 -4.11 16.37 13.40
CA TRP A 57 -5.19 16.87 14.23
C TRP A 57 -4.70 17.16 15.64
N ASP A 58 -4.73 18.44 16.02
CA ASP A 58 -4.61 18.84 17.41
C ASP A 58 -5.95 18.53 18.11
N ILE A 59 -5.97 17.45 18.89
CA ILE A 59 -7.18 16.97 19.55
C ILE A 59 -7.66 18.07 20.53
N PRO A 60 -8.90 18.59 20.37
CA PRO A 60 -9.39 19.71 21.16
C PRO A 60 -9.95 19.26 22.50
N VAL A 61 -9.13 18.53 23.27
CA VAL A 61 -9.43 18.10 24.64
C VAL A 61 -8.59 18.91 25.62
N GLY A 62 -9.22 19.34 26.72
CA GLY A 62 -8.57 19.99 27.85
C GLY A 62 -8.92 21.47 28.01
N ARG A 63 -8.27 22.10 28.99
CA ARG A 63 -8.52 23.49 29.40
C ARG A 63 -8.49 24.46 28.21
N GLY A 64 -9.60 25.17 28.01
CA GLY A 64 -9.76 26.14 26.92
C GLY A 64 -10.00 25.55 25.53
N ARG A 65 -10.22 24.22 25.43
CA ARG A 65 -10.60 23.52 24.20
C ARG A 65 -12.09 23.15 24.20
N ARG A 66 -12.58 22.63 23.06
CA ARG A 66 -14.00 22.31 22.83
C ARG A 66 -14.50 21.17 23.71
N TYR A 67 -13.70 20.13 23.92
CA TYR A 67 -14.08 18.96 24.71
C TYR A 67 -13.37 18.98 26.05
N PHE A 68 -14.09 18.64 27.12
CA PHE A 68 -13.57 18.59 28.48
C PHE A 68 -12.81 19.88 28.87
N SER A 69 -13.45 21.02 28.62
CA SER A 69 -12.90 22.37 28.83
C SER A 69 -12.52 22.67 30.28
N ASP A 70 -13.13 21.93 31.22
CA ASP A 70 -13.01 22.18 32.66
C ASP A 70 -12.03 21.23 33.35
N LEU A 71 -11.26 20.42 32.60
CA LEU A 71 -10.23 19.56 33.18
C LEU A 71 -9.20 20.40 33.93
N ARG A 72 -8.97 20.03 35.21
CA ARG A 72 -8.01 20.66 36.12
C ARG A 72 -7.14 19.60 36.77
N GLY A 73 -5.87 19.91 37.03
CA GLY A 73 -4.95 18.99 37.70
C GLY A 73 -4.49 17.83 36.82
N TRP A 74 -4.34 16.64 37.40
CA TRP A 74 -3.80 15.47 36.70
C TRP A 74 -4.59 15.02 35.45
N PRO A 75 -5.93 15.10 35.37
CA PRO A 75 -6.67 14.74 34.15
C PRO A 75 -6.37 15.66 32.97
N GLN A 76 -6.09 16.95 33.22
CA GLN A 76 -5.63 17.88 32.19
C GLN A 76 -4.25 17.47 31.69
N GLY A 77 -3.36 17.13 32.63
CA GLY A 77 -2.01 16.64 32.36
C GLY A 77 -2.01 15.33 31.57
N LEU A 78 -3.03 14.49 31.69
CA LEU A 78 -3.16 13.23 30.98
C LEU A 78 -3.88 13.37 29.63
N PHE A 79 -5.06 14.00 29.60
CA PHE A 79 -5.94 14.01 28.42
C PHE A 79 -5.81 15.25 27.52
N GLY A 80 -5.23 16.36 28.01
CA GLY A 80 -5.15 17.60 27.23
C GLY A 80 -3.96 17.67 26.28
N GLY A 81 -4.09 18.34 25.14
CA GLY A 81 -2.94 18.73 24.30
C GLY A 81 -2.25 17.61 23.52
N TRP A 82 -3.02 16.61 23.09
CA TRP A 82 -2.55 15.59 22.17
C TRP A 82 -2.62 16.06 20.72
N THR A 83 -1.62 15.68 19.93
CA THR A 83 -1.62 15.81 18.47
C THR A 83 -1.59 14.42 17.86
N PHE A 84 -2.59 14.14 17.01
CA PHE A 84 -2.75 12.92 16.27
C PHE A 84 -2.32 13.13 14.82
N ASN A 85 -1.58 12.18 14.27
CA ASN A 85 -1.18 12.14 12.88
C ASN A 85 -1.59 10.79 12.29
N ALA A 86 -2.07 10.80 11.05
CA ALA A 86 -2.34 9.60 10.28
C ALA A 86 -1.88 9.78 8.85
N THR A 87 -1.25 8.76 8.29
CA THR A 87 -0.87 8.70 6.88
C THR A 87 -1.36 7.41 6.28
N LEU A 88 -2.07 7.50 5.15
CA LEU A 88 -2.59 6.37 4.41
C LEU A 88 -2.09 6.45 2.97
N ILE A 89 -1.39 5.42 2.53
CA ILE A 89 -0.96 5.28 1.13
C ILE A 89 -1.55 4.00 0.57
N TYR A 90 -2.16 4.09 -0.60
CA TYR A 90 -2.66 2.96 -1.36
C TYR A 90 -2.28 3.12 -2.83
N GLN A 91 -1.70 2.07 -3.40
CA GLN A 91 -1.33 2.04 -4.81
C GLN A 91 -1.79 0.73 -5.41
N SER A 92 -2.52 0.75 -6.51
CA SER A 92 -2.80 -0.47 -7.27
C SER A 92 -1.50 -1.19 -7.62
N GLY A 93 -1.54 -2.53 -7.63
CA GLY A 93 -0.42 -3.35 -8.09
C GLY A 93 -0.07 -3.07 -9.54
N VAL A 94 1.17 -3.37 -9.89
CA VAL A 94 1.64 -3.32 -11.28
C VAL A 94 1.16 -4.56 -12.05
N PRO A 95 1.06 -4.53 -13.38
CA PRO A 95 0.64 -5.69 -14.16
C PRO A 95 1.65 -6.82 -14.06
N LEU A 96 1.17 -8.04 -13.86
CA LEU A 96 2.02 -9.23 -13.85
C LEU A 96 2.48 -9.59 -15.26
N ALA A 97 3.71 -10.07 -15.36
CA ALA A 97 4.21 -10.68 -16.58
C ALA A 97 3.45 -11.97 -16.91
N ALA A 98 3.26 -12.23 -18.19
CA ALA A 98 2.74 -13.48 -18.71
C ALA A 98 3.74 -14.61 -18.45
N TRP A 99 3.24 -15.83 -18.55
CA TRP A 99 3.98 -17.04 -18.24
C TRP A 99 4.94 -17.40 -19.39
N THR A 100 6.24 -17.40 -19.10
CA THR A 100 7.29 -17.69 -20.08
C THR A 100 7.19 -19.12 -20.61
N GLY A 101 7.05 -19.30 -21.92
CA GLY A 101 6.95 -20.62 -22.56
C GLY A 101 5.57 -21.28 -22.46
N TRP A 102 4.56 -20.55 -21.98
CA TRP A 102 3.19 -21.03 -21.84
C TRP A 102 2.19 -20.04 -22.45
N GLU A 103 1.15 -20.57 -23.06
CA GLU A 103 0.04 -19.79 -23.61
C GLU A 103 -1.27 -20.12 -22.90
N PHE A 104 -2.04 -19.10 -22.53
CA PHE A 104 -3.31 -19.24 -21.83
C PHE A 104 -4.50 -19.24 -22.80
N LEU A 105 -5.31 -20.29 -22.76
CA LEU A 105 -6.37 -20.54 -23.76
C LEU A 105 -7.79 -20.25 -23.28
N CYS A 106 -8.01 -20.08 -21.97
CA CYS A 106 -9.35 -19.99 -21.38
C CYS A 106 -9.93 -18.56 -21.32
N GLY A 107 -9.34 -17.60 -22.06
CA GLY A 107 -9.84 -16.21 -22.12
C GLY A 107 -9.37 -15.34 -20.96
N ASP A 108 -10.22 -15.09 -19.96
CA ASP A 108 -9.88 -14.26 -18.79
C ASP A 108 -9.06 -15.06 -17.76
N PRO A 109 -7.81 -14.65 -17.44
CA PRO A 109 -6.97 -15.37 -16.50
C PRO A 109 -7.28 -15.08 -15.03
N ARG A 110 -8.25 -14.20 -14.72
CA ARG A 110 -8.68 -13.91 -13.35
C ARG A 110 -9.51 -15.05 -12.78
N VAL A 111 -9.36 -15.25 -11.48
CA VAL A 111 -10.22 -16.14 -10.69
C VAL A 111 -11.38 -15.37 -10.08
N LYS A 112 -12.55 -16.01 -10.00
CA LYS A 112 -13.76 -15.41 -9.40
C LYS A 112 -13.56 -15.09 -7.91
N ASN A 113 -12.87 -15.96 -7.19
CA ASN A 113 -12.54 -15.77 -5.78
C ASN A 113 -11.01 -15.77 -5.62
N ARG A 114 -10.43 -14.57 -5.52
CA ARG A 114 -8.98 -14.38 -5.43
C ARG A 114 -8.53 -14.57 -3.98
N THR A 115 -7.68 -15.56 -3.76
CA THR A 115 -7.06 -15.87 -2.46
C THR A 115 -5.55 -15.92 -2.62
N GLU A 116 -4.82 -16.02 -1.51
CA GLU A 116 -3.36 -16.08 -1.54
C GLU A 116 -2.84 -17.36 -2.22
N ASN A 117 -3.64 -18.42 -2.21
CA ASN A 117 -3.33 -19.69 -2.90
C ASN A 117 -3.89 -19.76 -4.32
N ASN A 118 -4.64 -18.75 -4.74
CA ASN A 118 -5.30 -18.71 -6.04
C ASN A 118 -5.34 -17.25 -6.53
N TRP A 119 -4.19 -16.75 -6.99
CA TRP A 119 -4.06 -15.36 -7.42
C TRP A 119 -4.59 -15.12 -8.84
N PHE A 120 -4.34 -16.08 -9.73
CA PHE A 120 -4.84 -16.17 -11.10
C PHE A 120 -5.25 -17.61 -11.40
N ASN A 121 -5.86 -17.87 -12.55
CA ASN A 121 -6.38 -19.20 -12.89
C ASN A 121 -5.24 -20.25 -12.88
N ARG A 122 -5.36 -21.28 -12.05
CA ARG A 122 -4.35 -22.34 -11.90
C ARG A 122 -4.68 -23.63 -12.66
N ASP A 123 -5.81 -23.67 -13.38
CA ASP A 123 -6.21 -24.87 -14.11
C ASP A 123 -5.23 -25.18 -15.23
N ARG A 124 -4.54 -26.33 -15.12
CA ARG A 124 -3.55 -26.80 -16.08
C ARG A 124 -4.12 -26.91 -17.50
N ASN A 125 -5.40 -27.24 -17.64
CA ASN A 125 -6.03 -27.39 -18.96
C ASN A 125 -6.12 -26.07 -19.73
N CYS A 126 -6.03 -24.95 -19.03
CA CYS A 126 -6.01 -23.63 -19.62
C CYS A 126 -4.63 -23.20 -20.12
N TYR A 127 -3.57 -23.97 -19.86
CA TYR A 127 -2.21 -23.64 -20.24
C TYR A 127 -1.64 -24.65 -21.22
N ARG A 128 -1.19 -24.17 -22.37
CA ARG A 128 -0.48 -24.96 -23.38
C ARG A 128 0.99 -24.60 -23.38
N GLN A 129 1.86 -25.61 -23.39
CA GLN A 129 3.29 -25.39 -23.53
C GLN A 129 3.60 -25.01 -24.97
N LEU A 130 4.35 -23.92 -25.16
CA LEU A 130 4.85 -23.51 -26.46
C LEU A 130 6.06 -24.36 -26.84
N GLN A 131 6.14 -24.76 -28.12
CA GLN A 131 7.31 -25.44 -28.65
C GLN A 131 8.49 -24.45 -28.81
N PRO A 132 9.73 -24.95 -28.84
CA PRO A 132 10.88 -24.10 -29.18
C PRO A 132 10.63 -23.36 -30.50
N PHE A 133 10.85 -22.04 -30.50
CA PHE A 133 10.63 -21.13 -31.64
C PHE A 133 9.17 -20.98 -32.10
N GLU A 134 8.19 -21.46 -31.33
CA GLU A 134 6.79 -21.20 -31.60
C GLU A 134 6.43 -19.74 -31.30
N LEU A 135 5.62 -19.13 -32.17
CA LEU A 135 5.19 -17.74 -32.02
C LEU A 135 4.21 -17.59 -30.85
N VAL A 136 4.52 -16.69 -29.91
CA VAL A 136 3.59 -16.26 -28.85
C VAL A 136 2.55 -15.32 -29.44
N GLN A 137 1.26 -15.63 -29.27
CA GLN A 137 0.18 -14.77 -29.76
C GLN A 137 -0.31 -13.76 -28.71
N LEU A 138 -0.22 -14.11 -27.42
CA LEU A 138 -0.70 -13.30 -26.32
C LEU A 138 0.27 -12.16 -25.93
N PRO A 139 -0.23 -11.07 -25.32
CA PRO A 139 0.62 -10.05 -24.73
C PRO A 139 1.51 -10.57 -23.61
N ALA A 140 2.66 -9.93 -23.43
CA ALA A 140 3.58 -10.25 -22.34
C ALA A 140 3.06 -9.78 -20.97
N ARG A 141 2.03 -8.94 -20.91
CA ARG A 141 1.34 -8.53 -19.66
C ARG A 141 -0.17 -8.44 -19.85
N PHE A 142 -0.90 -8.88 -18.83
CA PHE A 142 -2.35 -8.75 -18.78
C PHE A 142 -2.72 -7.56 -17.88
N HIS A 143 -3.52 -6.62 -18.38
CA HIS A 143 -3.96 -5.47 -17.56
C HIS A 143 -4.81 -5.87 -16.35
N GLN A 144 -5.35 -7.09 -16.36
CA GLN A 144 -6.28 -7.66 -15.39
C GLN A 144 -5.56 -8.35 -14.23
N LEU A 145 -4.36 -8.87 -14.49
CA LEU A 145 -3.52 -9.53 -13.51
C LEU A 145 -2.55 -8.51 -12.96
N ARG A 146 -2.65 -8.22 -11.67
CA ARG A 146 -1.79 -7.25 -11.00
C ARG A 146 -1.18 -7.84 -9.76
N SER A 147 -0.03 -7.29 -9.39
CA SER A 147 0.66 -7.58 -8.14
C SER A 147 -0.25 -7.38 -6.93
N HIS A 148 0.05 -8.11 -5.86
CA HIS A 148 -0.66 -7.93 -4.60
C HIS A 148 -0.45 -6.49 -4.09
N THR A 149 -1.52 -5.88 -3.58
CA THR A 149 -1.48 -4.55 -2.99
C THR A 149 -2.34 -4.51 -1.73
N ALA A 150 -1.87 -3.72 -0.77
CA ALA A 150 -2.55 -3.49 0.50
C ALA A 150 -2.38 -2.01 0.90
N PRO A 151 -3.44 -1.37 1.44
CA PRO A 151 -3.31 -0.04 2.04
C PRO A 151 -2.32 -0.06 3.21
N GLN A 152 -1.45 0.93 3.28
CA GLN A 152 -0.51 1.13 4.39
C GLN A 152 -1.00 2.31 5.22
N LEU A 153 -1.49 2.04 6.43
CA LEU A 153 -1.93 3.03 7.40
C LEU A 153 -0.90 3.14 8.53
N ASP A 154 -0.32 4.31 8.69
CA ASP A 154 0.56 4.62 9.82
C ASP A 154 -0.08 5.70 10.69
N LEU A 155 0.04 5.53 12.01
CA LEU A 155 -0.54 6.42 13.00
C LEU A 155 0.55 6.92 13.95
N MET A 156 0.45 8.18 14.36
CA MET A 156 1.29 8.74 15.41
C MET A 156 0.45 9.58 16.36
N LEU A 157 0.63 9.36 17.65
CA LEU A 157 0.03 10.14 18.71
C LEU A 157 1.15 10.75 19.55
N SER A 158 1.13 12.07 19.72
CA SER A 158 2.18 12.78 20.44
C SER A 158 1.63 13.84 21.37
N LYS A 159 2.39 14.13 22.43
CA LYS A 159 2.05 15.15 23.40
C LYS A 159 3.31 15.76 23.99
N ARG A 160 3.30 17.09 24.11
CA ARG A 160 4.35 17.85 24.79
C ARG A 160 3.77 18.48 26.04
N PHE A 161 4.42 18.27 27.17
CA PHE A 161 4.04 18.87 28.44
C PHE A 161 5.24 19.54 29.08
N ARG A 162 5.04 20.80 29.49
CA ARG A 162 6.01 21.57 30.25
C ARG A 162 5.71 21.37 31.73
N ILE A 163 6.69 20.86 32.47
CA ILE A 163 6.56 20.64 33.92
C ILE A 163 6.99 21.89 34.66
N SER A 164 8.09 22.51 34.22
CA SER A 164 8.60 23.78 34.73
C SER A 164 9.15 24.63 33.58
N GLU A 165 9.71 25.79 33.89
CA GLU A 165 10.41 26.63 32.90
C GLU A 165 11.65 25.94 32.30
N ARG A 166 12.20 24.96 33.03
CA ARG A 166 13.39 24.22 32.64
C ARG A 166 13.07 22.88 31.96
N TYR A 167 12.05 22.16 32.43
CA TYR A 167 11.78 20.79 31.97
C TYR A 167 10.58 20.70 31.02
N GLU A 168 10.84 20.23 29.79
CA GLU A 168 9.82 19.86 28.80
C GLU A 168 9.93 18.37 28.46
N ILE A 169 8.81 17.66 28.55
CA ILE A 169 8.74 16.24 28.20
C ILE A 169 7.85 16.07 26.97
N GLU A 170 8.34 15.31 26.00
CA GLU A 170 7.64 14.92 24.78
C GLU A 170 7.43 13.40 24.78
N PHE A 171 6.17 13.00 24.80
CA PHE A 171 5.76 11.61 24.60
C PHE A 171 5.30 11.42 23.16
N ARG A 172 5.74 10.33 22.52
CA ARG A 172 5.38 9.96 21.15
C ARG A 172 5.10 8.46 21.08
N GLY A 173 3.93 8.10 20.59
CA GLY A 173 3.59 6.73 20.22
C GLY A 173 3.36 6.67 18.71
N GLU A 174 3.96 5.68 18.05
CA GLU A 174 3.83 5.45 16.62
C GLU A 174 3.40 4.02 16.37
N ALA A 175 2.52 3.81 15.41
CA ALA A 175 2.11 2.50 14.93
C ALA A 175 2.27 2.48 13.41
N PHE A 176 3.32 1.80 12.94
CA PHE A 176 3.51 1.48 11.53
C PHE A 176 2.64 0.28 11.17
N ASN A 177 2.02 0.31 9.98
CA ASN A 177 1.06 -0.70 9.54
C ASN A 177 -0.01 -0.97 10.63
N ALA A 178 -0.68 0.09 11.08
CA ALA A 178 -1.62 0.06 12.21
C ALA A 178 -2.77 -0.96 12.02
N THR A 179 -3.19 -1.21 10.78
CA THR A 179 -4.22 -2.22 10.42
C THR A 179 -3.69 -3.64 10.36
N ASN A 180 -2.38 -3.85 10.52
CA ASN A 180 -1.72 -5.14 10.39
C ASN A 180 -2.01 -5.85 9.06
N THR A 181 -2.05 -5.08 7.96
CA THR A 181 -2.38 -5.62 6.64
C THR A 181 -1.08 -6.07 5.95
N PRO A 182 -0.95 -7.36 5.58
CA PRO A 182 0.27 -7.86 4.95
C PRO A 182 0.32 -7.42 3.49
N LEU A 183 1.49 -6.97 3.04
CA LEU A 183 1.81 -6.79 1.64
C LEU A 183 2.73 -7.93 1.21
N ARG A 184 2.27 -8.80 0.30
CA ARG A 184 3.07 -9.91 -0.22
C ARG A 184 3.66 -9.56 -1.59
N GLY A 185 4.74 -10.26 -1.94
CA GLY A 185 5.27 -10.24 -3.30
C GLY A 185 4.39 -10.98 -4.29
N ASP A 186 4.81 -10.99 -5.54
CA ASP A 186 4.08 -11.64 -6.62
C ASP A 186 4.27 -13.16 -6.62
N PRO A 187 3.37 -13.93 -7.26
CA PRO A 187 3.56 -15.36 -7.42
C PRO A 187 4.92 -15.67 -8.09
N ASN A 188 5.69 -16.55 -7.47
CA ASN A 188 7.09 -16.79 -7.85
C ASN A 188 7.26 -17.70 -9.08
N SER A 189 6.27 -18.55 -9.37
CA SER A 189 6.36 -19.51 -10.46
C SER A 189 5.57 -19.09 -11.69
N THR A 190 6.24 -19.13 -12.84
CA THR A 190 5.63 -18.96 -14.16
C THR A 190 5.27 -20.30 -14.80
N ASN A 191 5.59 -21.43 -14.18
CA ASN A 191 5.33 -22.77 -14.74
C ASN A 191 4.01 -23.34 -14.18
N PRO A 192 2.98 -23.59 -15.02
CA PRO A 192 1.72 -24.18 -14.58
C PRO A 192 1.82 -25.61 -14.03
N SER A 193 2.97 -26.29 -14.17
CA SER A 193 3.24 -27.59 -13.53
C SER A 193 3.71 -27.46 -12.08
N ASP A 194 4.10 -26.27 -11.65
CA ASP A 194 4.68 -26.05 -10.33
C ASP A 194 3.57 -25.93 -9.26
N PRO A 195 3.69 -26.62 -8.11
CA PRO A 195 2.73 -26.46 -7.01
C PRO A 195 2.61 -25.01 -6.50
N GLN A 196 3.63 -24.17 -6.68
CA GLN A 196 3.62 -22.74 -6.30
C GLN A 196 3.03 -21.82 -7.38
N PHE A 197 2.64 -22.36 -8.54
CA PHE A 197 2.03 -21.58 -9.61
C PHE A 197 0.76 -20.86 -9.14
N GLY A 198 0.72 -19.54 -9.27
CA GLY A 198 -0.43 -18.73 -8.86
C GLY A 198 -0.63 -18.62 -7.34
N VAL A 199 0.40 -18.96 -6.54
CA VAL A 199 0.42 -18.83 -5.08
C VAL A 199 1.30 -17.64 -4.68
N LEU A 200 0.79 -16.76 -3.83
CA LEU A 200 1.58 -15.67 -3.26
C LEU A 200 2.58 -16.22 -2.23
N PRO A 201 3.83 -15.72 -2.20
CA PRO A 201 4.80 -16.12 -1.18
C PRO A 201 4.31 -15.78 0.22
N VAL A 202 4.71 -16.60 1.20
CA VAL A 202 4.38 -16.37 2.63
C VAL A 202 5.12 -15.15 3.18
N ALA A 203 6.28 -14.82 2.61
CA ALA A 203 7.07 -13.66 2.99
C ALA A 203 6.33 -12.35 2.65
N GLN A 204 6.29 -11.46 3.64
CA GLN A 204 5.78 -10.09 3.50
C GLN A 204 6.90 -9.14 3.07
N LEU A 205 6.53 -8.10 2.33
CA LEU A 205 7.39 -7.01 1.88
C LEU A 205 7.34 -5.79 2.82
N ASN A 206 6.23 -5.61 3.53
CA ASN A 206 6.09 -4.55 4.54
C ASN A 206 6.39 -5.09 5.95
N PHE A 207 6.59 -4.18 6.91
CA PHE A 207 6.65 -4.58 8.31
C PHE A 207 5.27 -5.04 8.80
N PRO A 208 5.20 -6.06 9.68
CA PRO A 208 4.02 -6.27 10.52
C PRO A 208 3.69 -5.00 11.30
N ARG A 209 2.52 -4.97 11.94
CA ARG A 209 2.20 -3.89 12.86
C ARG A 209 3.31 -3.72 13.90
N ASN A 210 4.00 -2.57 13.83
CA ASN A 210 5.11 -2.25 14.69
C ASN A 210 4.78 -0.99 15.49
N ILE A 211 4.77 -1.11 16.81
CA ILE A 211 4.42 -0.01 17.72
C ILE A 211 5.68 0.44 18.45
N GLN A 212 5.98 1.73 18.34
CA GLN A 212 7.12 2.36 18.99
C GLN A 212 6.64 3.41 19.97
N LEU A 213 7.24 3.42 21.16
CA LEU A 213 6.98 4.41 22.20
C LEU A 213 8.28 5.14 22.49
N GLY A 214 8.22 6.46 22.50
CA GLY A 214 9.34 7.35 22.74
C GLY A 214 9.01 8.37 23.81
N LEU A 215 9.97 8.59 24.71
CA LEU A 215 9.94 9.67 25.69
C LEU A 215 11.20 10.50 25.51
N ARG A 216 11.05 11.81 25.37
CA ARG A 216 12.16 12.76 25.28
C ARG A 216 12.01 13.82 26.35
N ILE A 217 13.11 14.12 27.03
CA ILE A 217 13.18 15.14 28.08
C ILE A 217 14.16 16.23 27.62
N ARG A 218 13.75 17.50 27.72
CA ARG A 218 14.56 18.69 27.50
C ARG A 218 14.71 19.43 28.82
N TYR A 219 15.91 19.92 29.13
CA TYR A 219 16.32 20.52 30.41
C TYR A 219 17.22 21.75 30.23
#